data_AF-N1S7G7-F1
#
_entry.id   AF-N1S7G7-F1
#
_cell.length_a   1.000
_cell.length_b   1.000
_cell.length_c   1.000
_cell.angle_alpha   90.00
_cell.angle_beta   90.00
_cell.angle_gamma   90.00
#
_symmetry.space_group_name_H-M   'P 1'
#
loop_
_entity.id
_entity.type
_entity.pdbx_description
1 polymer ?
#
loop_
_entity_poly.entity_id
_entity_poly.type
_entity_poly.pdbx_seq_one_letter_code
_entity_poly.pdbx_strand_id
1 'polypeptide(L)'
;QAVTDIMENNEITEARFAGIMAAVGSPFEVDTTPRQSHKSWLEKLATADFVSVRAVCRLDLDLVVNNIGYFDLLINDEATYTVAPYPDVLGPWTTN
;
A
#
# COMPACT_ATOMS: atom_id res chain seq x y z
N GLN A 1 -3.54 25.14 -46.63
CA GLN A 1 -3.38 23.69 -46.39
C GLN A 1 -3.14 23.52 -44.89
N ALA A 2 -4.16 23.13 -44.12
CA ALA A 2 -3.99 22.81 -42.69
C ALA A 2 -3.62 21.33 -42.60
N VAL A 3 -2.37 21.03 -42.25
CA VAL A 3 -1.96 19.67 -41.88
C VAL A 3 -2.22 19.54 -40.39
N THR A 4 -3.42 19.10 -40.03
CA THR A 4 -3.67 18.57 -38.69
C THR A 4 -2.98 17.21 -38.64
N ASP A 5 -1.79 17.17 -38.04
CA ASP A 5 -1.19 15.92 -37.59
C ASP A 5 -2.19 15.23 -36.67
N ILE A 6 -2.79 14.17 -37.18
CA ILE A 6 -3.59 13.24 -36.40
C ILE A 6 -2.57 12.57 -35.48
N MET A 7 -2.58 12.93 -34.20
CA MET A 7 -1.91 12.14 -33.17
C MET A 7 -2.56 10.75 -33.17
N GLU A 8 -1.93 9.78 -33.81
CA GLU A 8 -2.34 8.37 -33.73
C GLU A 8 -2.23 7.95 -32.26
N ASN A 9 -3.36 7.87 -31.58
CA ASN A 9 -3.45 7.17 -30.30
C ASN A 9 -3.07 5.72 -30.57
N ASN A 10 -1.83 5.35 -30.23
CA ASN A 10 -1.31 4.00 -30.39
C ASN A 10 -2.11 3.04 -29.52
N GLU A 11 -3.18 2.51 -30.09
CA GLU A 11 -4.12 1.60 -29.45
C GLU A 11 -3.36 0.37 -28.98
N ILE A 12 -3.29 0.17 -27.65
CA ILE A 12 -2.68 -1.04 -27.10
C ILE A 12 -3.57 -2.21 -27.49
N THR A 13 -3.09 -3.05 -28.41
CA THR A 13 -3.78 -4.28 -28.79
C THR A 13 -3.95 -5.18 -27.57
N GLU A 14 -5.07 -5.89 -27.48
CA GLU A 14 -5.38 -6.82 -26.40
C GLU A 14 -4.28 -7.87 -26.16
N ALA A 15 -3.59 -8.29 -27.21
CA ALA A 15 -2.41 -9.16 -27.11
C ALA A 15 -1.23 -8.53 -26.37
N ARG A 16 -1.00 -7.22 -26.54
CA ARG A 16 0.03 -6.48 -25.80
C ARG A 16 -0.38 -6.25 -24.35
N PHE A 17 -1.65 -5.94 -24.11
CA PHE A 17 -2.19 -5.85 -22.75
C PHE A 17 -2.06 -7.18 -22.00
N ALA A 18 -2.43 -8.31 -22.64
CA ALA A 18 -2.26 -9.64 -22.08
C ALA A 18 -0.79 -9.99 -21.79
N GLY A 19 0.13 -9.59 -22.67
CA GLY A 19 1.58 -9.75 -22.44
C GLY A 19 2.09 -8.95 -21.24
N ILE A 20 1.58 -7.73 -21.04
CA ILE A 20 1.92 -6.90 -19.86
C ILE A 20 1.36 -7.55 -18.59
N MET A 21 0.09 -7.96 -18.59
CA MET A 21 -0.53 -8.61 -17.43
C MET A 21 0.14 -9.95 -17.06
N ALA A 22 0.58 -10.72 -18.06
CA ALA A 22 1.32 -11.95 -17.84
C ALA A 22 2.73 -11.71 -17.28
N ALA A 23 3.41 -10.63 -17.72
CA ALA A 23 4.75 -10.30 -17.26
C ALA A 23 4.77 -9.63 -15.87
N VAL A 24 3.71 -8.89 -15.52
CA VAL A 24 3.56 -8.21 -14.22
C VAL A 24 3.10 -9.18 -13.13
N GLY A 25 2.63 -10.38 -13.49
CA GLY A 25 1.84 -11.21 -12.59
C GLY A 25 0.46 -10.59 -12.38
N SER A 26 -0.49 -11.33 -11.80
CA SER A 26 -1.81 -10.73 -11.51
C SER A 26 -1.60 -9.57 -10.53
N PRO A 27 -1.87 -8.31 -10.92
CA PRO A 27 -1.73 -7.17 -10.02
C PRO A 27 -2.79 -7.19 -8.90
N PHE A 28 -3.65 -8.22 -8.89
CA PHE A 28 -4.74 -8.46 -7.96
C PHE A 28 -4.54 -9.73 -7.12
N GLU A 29 -3.33 -10.26 -7.02
CA GLU A 29 -3.07 -11.29 -6.00
C GLU A 29 -3.33 -10.67 -4.63
N VAL A 30 -4.48 -11.02 -4.07
CA VAL A 30 -4.83 -10.74 -2.68
C VAL A 30 -3.65 -11.19 -1.84
N ASP A 31 -3.08 -10.28 -1.06
CA ASP A 31 -2.00 -10.65 -0.14
C ASP A 31 -2.52 -11.74 0.80
N THR A 32 -2.09 -12.97 0.54
CA THR A 32 -2.46 -14.16 1.30
C THR A 32 -1.50 -14.42 2.47
N THR A 33 -0.52 -13.54 2.67
CA THR A 33 0.40 -13.61 3.81
C THR A 33 -0.44 -13.65 5.09
N PRO A 34 -0.18 -14.55 6.05
CA PRO A 34 -0.87 -14.54 7.32
C PRO A 34 -0.63 -13.21 8.05
N ARG A 35 -1.70 -12.58 8.54
CA ARG A 35 -1.58 -11.36 9.37
C ARG A 35 -0.71 -11.65 10.60
N GLN A 36 0.28 -10.80 10.84
CA GLN A 36 1.12 -10.95 12.02
C GLN A 36 0.56 -10.19 13.22
N SER A 37 0.95 -10.62 14.43
CA SER A 37 0.57 -9.96 15.66
C SER A 37 1.17 -8.55 15.75
N HIS A 38 0.38 -7.60 16.22
CA HIS A 38 0.78 -6.20 16.37
C HIS A 38 1.83 -5.98 17.48
N LYS A 39 2.07 -6.99 18.34
CA LYS A 39 2.93 -6.87 19.52
C LYS A 39 4.35 -6.36 19.21
N SER A 40 5.03 -6.99 18.24
CA SER A 40 6.40 -6.62 17.88
C SER A 40 6.49 -5.18 17.35
N TRP A 41 5.47 -4.76 16.60
CA TRP A 41 5.39 -3.38 16.10
C TRP A 41 5.13 -2.38 17.21
N LEU A 42 4.25 -2.69 18.17
CA LEU A 42 4.01 -1.85 19.35
C LEU A 42 5.27 -1.67 20.21
N GLU A 43 6.08 -2.73 20.36
CA GLU A 43 7.37 -2.66 21.05
C GLU A 43 8.36 -1.72 20.33
N LYS A 44 8.37 -1.74 18.99
CA LYS A 44 9.15 -0.79 18.18
C LYS A 44 8.61 0.63 18.28
N LEU A 45 7.28 0.81 18.25
CA LEU A 45 6.64 2.11 18.41
C LEU A 45 7.01 2.75 19.76
N ALA A 46 6.99 1.97 20.83
CA ALA A 46 7.32 2.43 22.18
C ALA A 46 8.78 2.89 22.35
N THR A 47 9.68 2.46 21.46
CA THR A 47 11.11 2.78 21.53
C THR A 47 11.58 3.71 20.41
N ALA A 48 10.69 4.12 19.51
CA ALA A 48 11.05 4.94 18.37
C ALA A 48 11.32 6.39 18.76
N ASP A 49 12.37 6.96 18.16
CA ASP A 49 12.64 8.40 18.22
C ASP A 49 11.83 9.13 17.15
N PHE A 50 10.74 9.79 17.59
CA PHE A 50 9.86 10.55 16.69
C PHE A 50 10.50 11.84 16.15
N VAL A 51 11.65 12.28 16.65
CA VAL A 51 12.42 13.37 16.03
C VAL A 51 13.10 12.88 14.75
N SER A 52 13.36 11.58 14.64
CA SER A 52 13.99 10.96 13.48
C SER A 52 12.96 10.57 12.43
N VAL A 53 12.90 11.33 11.33
CA VAL A 53 12.08 11.00 10.15
C VAL A 53 12.35 9.57 9.65
N ARG A 54 13.61 9.14 9.68
CA ARG A 54 13.98 7.76 9.30
C ARG A 54 13.33 6.72 10.21
N ALA A 55 13.25 6.95 11.51
CA ALA A 55 12.62 6.02 12.43
C ALA A 55 11.10 5.93 12.18
N VAL A 56 10.46 7.08 11.94
CA VAL A 56 9.05 7.17 11.57
C VAL A 56 8.77 6.40 10.27
N CYS A 57 9.55 6.61 9.21
CA CYS A 57 9.37 5.88 7.95
C CYS A 57 9.57 4.36 8.11
N ARG A 58 10.48 3.92 8.99
CA ARG A 58 10.68 2.49 9.24
C ARG A 58 9.48 1.84 9.96
N LEU A 59 8.90 2.55 10.92
CA LEU A 59 7.69 2.08 11.60
C LEU A 59 6.52 1.92 10.62
N ASP A 60 6.34 2.89 9.73
CA ASP A 60 5.28 2.84 8.72
C ASP A 60 5.48 1.68 7.74
N LEU A 61 6.71 1.51 7.22
CA LEU A 61 7.05 0.38 6.35
C LEU A 61 6.87 -0.98 7.04
N ASP A 62 7.18 -1.07 8.34
CA ASP A 62 7.02 -2.31 9.10
C ASP A 62 5.55 -2.76 9.17
N LEU A 63 4.57 -1.86 9.05
CA LEU A 63 3.14 -2.24 8.97
C LEU A 63 2.86 -3.05 7.71
N VAL A 64 3.43 -2.63 6.57
CA VAL A 64 3.26 -3.29 5.28
C VAL A 64 4.09 -4.58 5.21
N VAL A 65 5.39 -4.48 5.51
CA VAL A 65 6.34 -5.60 5.34
C VAL A 65 5.98 -6.81 6.20
N ASN A 66 5.46 -6.56 7.41
CA ASN A 66 5.08 -7.61 8.33
C ASN A 66 3.59 -7.98 8.25
N ASN A 67 2.87 -7.50 7.23
CA ASN A 67 1.43 -7.68 7.05
C ASN A 67 0.63 -7.49 8.35
N ILE A 68 0.82 -6.31 8.95
CA ILE A 68 0.14 -5.90 10.18
C ILE A 68 -1.17 -5.23 9.78
N GLY A 69 -2.27 -5.79 10.25
CA GLY A 69 -3.60 -5.27 9.97
C GLY A 69 -3.89 -3.95 10.67
N TYR A 70 -5.05 -3.38 10.37
CA TYR A 70 -5.60 -2.21 11.06
C TYR A 70 -5.83 -2.51 12.56
N PHE A 71 -5.50 -1.56 13.43
CA PHE A 71 -5.85 -1.59 14.84
C PHE A 71 -5.91 -0.20 15.47
N ASP A 72 -6.65 -0.07 16.55
CA ASP A 72 -6.78 1.20 17.27
C ASP A 72 -5.79 1.29 18.44
N LEU A 73 -5.13 2.44 18.53
CA LEU A 73 -4.42 2.88 19.73
C LEU A 73 -5.40 3.57 20.66
N LEU A 74 -5.52 3.01 21.85
CA LEU A 74 -6.37 3.49 22.92
C LEU A 74 -5.58 4.47 23.80
N ILE A 75 -6.18 5.60 24.14
CA ILE A 75 -5.70 6.50 25.19
C ILE A 75 -6.83 6.60 26.21
N ASN A 76 -6.54 6.28 27.48
CA ASN A 76 -7.54 6.21 28.55
C ASN A 76 -8.76 5.34 28.19
N ASP A 77 -8.51 4.16 27.60
CA ASP A 77 -9.54 3.22 27.14
C ASP A 77 -10.46 3.73 26.00
N GLU A 78 -10.15 4.90 25.42
CA GLU A 78 -10.87 5.47 24.28
C GLU A 78 -10.04 5.37 22.99
N ALA A 79 -10.64 4.86 21.92
CA ALA A 79 -9.99 4.71 20.61
C ALA A 79 -9.68 6.10 20.05
N THR A 80 -8.39 6.47 20.07
CA THR A 80 -7.96 7.82 19.71
C THR A 80 -7.31 7.87 18.34
N TYR A 81 -6.69 6.77 17.90
CA TYR A 81 -5.96 6.74 16.64
C TYR A 81 -5.98 5.36 16.01
N THR A 82 -6.46 5.26 14.76
CA THR A 82 -6.36 4.03 13.97
C THR A 82 -5.01 3.95 13.28
N VAL A 83 -4.22 2.92 13.62
CA VAL A 83 -3.00 2.57 12.91
C VAL A 83 -3.36 1.71 11.71
N ALA A 84 -2.89 2.13 10.55
CA ALA A 84 -3.12 1.48 9.29
C ALA A 84 -1.81 1.50 8.48
N PRO A 85 -1.44 0.41 7.77
CA PRO A 85 -0.50 0.54 6.69
C PRO A 85 -1.04 1.58 5.69
N TYR A 86 -0.14 2.41 5.15
CA TYR A 86 -0.51 3.49 4.23
C TYR A 86 -1.44 2.97 3.12
N PRO A 87 -2.69 3.47 2.98
CA PRO A 87 -3.67 2.89 2.06
C PRO A 87 -3.26 3.02 0.59
N ASP A 88 -2.38 3.97 0.27
CA ASP A 88 -2.03 4.32 -1.11
C ASP A 88 -0.77 3.66 -1.67
N VAL A 89 0.00 2.90 -0.87
CA VAL A 89 1.15 2.16 -1.42
C VAL A 89 0.71 0.86 -2.12
N LEU A 90 -0.50 0.37 -1.82
CA LEU A 90 -1.16 -0.76 -2.51
C LEU A 90 -2.51 -0.39 -3.18
N GLY A 91 -2.85 0.91 -3.25
CA GLY A 91 -3.95 1.46 -4.02
C GLY A 91 -5.39 1.18 -3.52
N PRO A 92 -6.36 2.07 -3.78
CA PRO A 92 -7.75 1.87 -3.42
C PRO A 92 -8.45 1.02 -4.48
N TRP A 93 -8.93 -0.17 -4.12
CA TRP A 93 -10.04 -0.81 -4.84
C TRP A 93 -11.23 -0.88 -3.89
N THR A 94 -11.83 0.29 -3.66
CA THR A 94 -13.19 0.38 -3.12
C THR A 94 -14.15 -0.29 -4.09
N THR A 95 -14.84 -1.33 -3.59
CA THR A 95 -16.25 -1.69 -3.85
C THR A 95 -16.86 -1.35 -5.21
N ASN A 96 -17.20 -2.39 -5.96
CA ASN A 96 -18.55 -2.61 -6.50
C ASN A 96 -18.87 -4.10 -6.52
#